data_AF-A0A0U1QYB2-F1
#
_entry.id   AF-A0A0U1QYB2-F1
#
_cell.length_a   1.000
_cell.length_b   1.000
_cell.length_c   1.000
_cell.angle_alpha   90.00
_cell.angle_beta   90.00
_cell.angle_gamma   90.00
#
_symmetry.space_group_name_H-M   'P 1'
#
loop_
_entity.id
_entity.type
_entity.pdbx_description
1 polymer ?
#
loop_
_entity_poly.entity_id
_entity_poly.type
_entity_poly.pdbx_seq_one_letter_code
_entity_poly.pdbx_strand_id
1 'polypeptide(L)'
;MKIMGNFSALEHLIQIYFGQDYYEITGATTIAGVMAFYLQDNPPSQIETLISDIAEFTAAYPNTLDDELNTRWGDDFSPELWGTTPQGFLHDVQNLALQHQG
;
A
#
# COMPACT_ATOMS: atom_id res chain seq x y z
N MET A 1 14.63 -18.53 8.83
CA MET A 1 13.32 -18.81 8.24
C MET A 1 12.75 -17.46 7.80
N LYS A 2 12.85 -17.12 6.51
CA LYS A 2 12.29 -15.88 5.98
C LYS A 2 10.81 -16.17 5.73
N ILE A 3 9.91 -15.63 6.54
CA ILE A 3 8.49 -15.69 6.22
C ILE A 3 8.29 -14.74 5.04
N MET A 4 8.44 -15.22 3.81
CA MET A 4 7.99 -14.45 2.65
C MET A 4 6.48 -14.61 2.58
N GLY A 5 5.76 -13.75 3.32
CA GLY A 5 4.33 -13.54 3.06
C GLY A 5 4.15 -13.06 1.62
N ASN A 6 3.11 -13.57 0.96
CA ASN A 6 2.71 -13.14 -0.37
C ASN A 6 1.75 -11.97 -0.23
N PHE A 7 2.25 -10.74 -0.29
CA PHE A 7 1.47 -9.50 -0.12
C PHE A 7 1.09 -8.93 -1.49
N SER A 8 0.50 -9.76 -2.35
CA SER A 8 0.33 -9.46 -3.78
C SER A 8 -0.47 -8.20 -4.09
N ALA A 9 -1.50 -7.89 -3.30
CA ALA A 9 -2.32 -6.69 -3.51
C ALA A 9 -1.63 -5.44 -2.99
N LEU A 10 -0.89 -5.55 -1.88
CA LEU A 10 -0.03 -4.47 -1.38
C LEU A 10 1.15 -4.19 -2.33
N GLU A 11 1.78 -5.23 -2.87
CA GLU A 11 2.83 -5.12 -3.88
C GLU A 11 2.30 -4.46 -5.15
N HIS A 12 1.14 -4.90 -5.65
CA HIS A 12 0.48 -4.29 -6.80
C HIS A 12 0.16 -2.80 -6.57
N LEU A 13 -0.40 -2.46 -5.41
CA LEU A 13 -0.67 -1.08 -5.03
C LEU A 13 0.60 -0.23 -5.06
N ILE A 14 1.67 -0.69 -4.41
CA ILE A 14 2.89 0.10 -4.28
C ILE A 14 3.59 0.25 -5.63
N GLN A 15 3.80 -0.84 -6.37
CA GLN A 15 4.57 -0.81 -7.61
C GLN A 15 3.86 -0.08 -8.76
N ILE A 16 2.53 -0.21 -8.86
CA ILE A 16 1.78 0.37 -9.98
C ILE A 16 1.23 1.76 -9.63
N TYR A 17 0.68 1.95 -8.43
CA TYR A 17 -0.07 3.17 -8.11
C TYR A 17 0.69 4.15 -7.22
N PHE A 18 1.76 3.72 -6.56
CA PHE A 18 2.66 4.59 -5.80
C PHE A 18 4.12 4.55 -6.29
N GLY A 19 4.37 3.81 -7.38
CA GLY A 19 5.68 3.70 -8.02
C GLY A 19 6.05 4.97 -8.79
N GLN A 20 7.12 4.90 -9.57
CA GLN A 20 7.73 6.07 -10.20
C GLN A 20 6.78 6.82 -11.17
N ASP A 21 5.89 6.10 -11.86
CA ASP A 21 4.95 6.63 -12.86
C ASP A 21 3.53 6.87 -12.28
N TYR A 22 3.39 7.02 -10.96
CA TYR A 22 2.08 7.10 -10.31
C TYR A 22 1.20 8.24 -10.84
N TYR A 23 1.82 9.37 -11.21
CA TYR A 23 1.08 10.55 -11.65
C TYR A 23 0.52 10.37 -13.05
N GLU A 24 1.26 9.70 -13.93
CA GLU A 24 0.84 9.32 -15.28
C GLU A 24 -0.36 8.35 -15.25
N ILE A 25 -0.43 7.51 -14.22
CA ILE A 25 -1.50 6.52 -14.04
C ILE A 25 -2.73 7.14 -13.37
N THR A 26 -2.53 7.89 -12.28
CA THR A 26 -3.63 8.31 -11.40
C THR A 26 -4.01 9.78 -11.53
N GLY A 27 -3.09 10.63 -12.00
CA GLY A 27 -3.22 12.10 -11.99
C GLY A 27 -3.31 12.72 -10.58
N ALA A 28 -3.12 11.92 -9.52
CA ALA A 28 -3.28 12.35 -8.14
C ALA A 28 -1.92 12.73 -7.52
N THR A 29 -1.95 13.57 -6.48
CA THR A 29 -0.76 13.97 -5.70
C THR A 29 -0.95 13.73 -4.20
N THR A 30 -2.00 13.02 -3.82
CA THR A 30 -2.33 12.67 -2.42
C THR A 30 -2.62 11.19 -2.32
N ILE A 31 -2.31 10.58 -1.16
CA ILE A 31 -2.62 9.16 -0.89
C ILE A 31 -4.11 8.89 -1.15
N ALA A 32 -5.00 9.76 -0.68
CA ALA A 32 -6.44 9.63 -0.89
C ALA A 32 -6.83 9.66 -2.38
N GLY A 33 -6.18 10.51 -3.18
CA GLY A 33 -6.43 10.57 -4.62
C GLY A 33 -5.95 9.32 -5.37
N VAL A 34 -4.75 8.83 -5.05
CA VAL A 34 -4.23 7.56 -5.60
C VAL A 34 -5.14 6.39 -5.21
N MET A 35 -5.54 6.33 -3.93
CA MET A 35 -6.45 5.29 -3.44
C MET A 35 -7.82 5.37 -4.09
N ALA A 36 -8.38 6.57 -4.32
CA ALA A 36 -9.64 6.71 -5.03
C ALA A 36 -9.59 6.09 -6.44
N PHE A 37 -8.47 6.28 -7.15
CA PHE A 37 -8.24 5.62 -8.44
C PHE A 37 -8.11 4.11 -8.29
N TYR A 38 -7.23 3.62 -7.39
CA TYR A 38 -7.02 2.19 -7.15
C TYR A 38 -8.33 1.44 -6.84
N LEU A 39 -9.15 2.00 -5.93
CA LEU A 39 -10.40 1.41 -5.48
C LEU A 39 -11.45 1.37 -6.60
N GLN A 40 -11.42 2.32 -7.53
CA GLN A 40 -12.29 2.32 -8.70
C GLN A 40 -11.83 1.34 -9.79
N ASP A 41 -10.52 1.21 -9.99
CA ASP A 41 -9.93 0.44 -11.09
C ASP A 41 -9.86 -1.08 -10.80
N ASN A 42 -9.94 -1.48 -9.53
CA ASN A 42 -9.77 -2.87 -9.11
C ASN A 42 -11.07 -3.51 -8.60
N PRO A 43 -11.24 -4.84 -8.78
CA PRO A 43 -12.43 -5.53 -8.30
C PRO A 43 -12.47 -5.63 -6.76
N PRO A 44 -13.66 -5.79 -6.14
CA PRO A 44 -13.79 -5.90 -4.69
C PRO A 44 -12.87 -6.93 -4.02
N SER A 45 -12.64 -8.08 -4.67
CA SER A 45 -11.73 -9.13 -4.17
C SER A 45 -10.27 -8.67 -4.05
N GLN A 46 -9.82 -7.76 -4.92
CA GLN A 46 -8.50 -7.15 -4.82
C GLN A 46 -8.41 -6.23 -3.59
N ILE A 47 -9.48 -5.49 -3.31
CA ILE A 47 -9.58 -4.60 -2.15
C ILE A 47 -9.60 -5.40 -0.84
N GLU A 48 -10.34 -6.52 -0.79
CA GLU A 48 -10.31 -7.46 0.34
C GLU A 48 -8.90 -8.03 0.57
N THR A 49 -8.22 -8.40 -0.51
CA THR A 49 -6.84 -8.91 -0.45
C THR A 49 -5.88 -7.84 0.06
N LEU A 50 -6.02 -6.58 -0.38
CA LEU A 50 -5.20 -5.47 0.14
C LEU A 50 -5.36 -5.28 1.64
N ILE A 51 -6.61 -5.35 2.15
CA ILE A 51 -6.88 -5.22 3.58
C ILE A 51 -6.20 -6.35 4.37
N SER A 52 -6.30 -7.59 3.87
CA SER A 52 -5.63 -8.77 4.46
C SER A 52 -4.11 -8.63 4.43
N ASP A 53 -3.55 -8.25 3.29
CA ASP A 53 -2.12 -8.09 3.08
C ASP A 53 -1.53 -7.08 4.07
N ILE A 54 -2.19 -5.93 4.28
CA ILE A 54 -1.73 -4.92 5.24
C ILE A 54 -1.78 -5.45 6.67
N ALA A 55 -2.86 -6.15 7.05
CA ALA A 55 -2.99 -6.74 8.37
C ALA A 55 -1.91 -7.82 8.63
N GLU A 56 -1.65 -8.68 7.65
CA GLU A 56 -0.63 -9.71 7.73
C GLU A 56 0.79 -9.12 7.74
N PHE A 57 1.06 -8.12 6.89
CA PHE A 57 2.36 -7.45 6.81
C PHE A 57 2.70 -6.77 8.14
N THR A 58 1.77 -5.98 8.69
CA THR A 58 1.96 -5.29 9.97
C THR A 58 2.11 -6.27 11.14
N ALA A 59 1.38 -7.38 11.14
CA ALA A 59 1.49 -8.43 12.16
C ALA A 59 2.80 -9.25 12.04
N ALA A 60 3.31 -9.45 10.82
CA ALA A 60 4.54 -10.20 10.59
C ALA A 60 5.80 -9.41 10.98
N TYR A 61 5.78 -8.08 10.86
CA TYR A 61 6.94 -7.21 11.07
C TYR A 61 6.71 -6.10 12.12
N PRO A 62 6.24 -6.42 13.34
CA PRO A 62 5.82 -5.40 14.31
C PRO A 62 6.97 -4.48 14.79
N ASN A 63 8.22 -4.93 14.70
CA ASN A 63 9.41 -4.18 15.14
C ASN A 63 10.36 -3.80 13.99
N THR A 64 10.08 -4.26 12.76
CA THR A 64 10.96 -4.09 11.59
C THR A 64 10.16 -3.69 10.36
N LEU A 65 9.00 -3.06 10.57
CA LEU A 65 8.06 -2.69 9.51
C LEU A 65 8.71 -1.78 8.48
N ASP A 66 9.39 -0.74 8.96
CA ASP A 66 10.07 0.25 8.14
C ASP A 66 11.19 -0.40 7.30
N ASP A 67 12.02 -1.22 7.94
CA ASP A 67 13.11 -1.95 7.28
C ASP A 67 12.58 -2.90 6.20
N GLU A 68 11.49 -3.62 6.47
CA GLU A 68 10.91 -4.57 5.53
C GLU A 68 10.21 -3.86 4.36
N LEU A 69 9.49 -2.76 4.61
CA LEU A 69 8.86 -1.95 3.56
C LEU A 69 9.95 -1.37 2.64
N ASN A 70 10.98 -0.78 3.23
CA ASN A 70 12.11 -0.22 2.48
C ASN A 70 12.87 -1.30 1.70
N THR A 71 13.09 -2.48 2.28
CA THR A 71 13.75 -3.61 1.60
C THR A 71 12.98 -4.10 0.38
N ARG A 72 11.65 -4.02 0.40
CA ARG A 72 10.79 -4.52 -0.69
C ARG A 72 10.55 -3.48 -1.77
N TRP A 73 10.33 -2.23 -1.39
CA TRP A 73 9.80 -1.20 -2.29
C TRP A 73 10.54 0.14 -2.20
N GLY A 74 11.59 0.26 -1.37
CA GLY A 74 12.29 1.53 -1.13
C GLY A 74 12.98 2.14 -2.34
N ASP A 75 13.27 1.34 -3.38
CA ASP A 75 13.83 1.83 -4.64
C ASP A 75 12.81 2.63 -5.47
N ASP A 76 11.51 2.34 -5.31
CA ASP A 76 10.42 2.91 -6.12
C ASP A 76 9.45 3.78 -5.30
N PHE A 77 9.40 3.59 -3.99
CA PHE A 77 8.42 4.19 -3.11
C PHE A 77 9.01 4.58 -1.75
N SER A 78 8.73 5.82 -1.33
CA SER A 78 9.06 6.33 0.00
C SER A 78 7.82 7.02 0.60
N PRO A 79 7.28 6.53 1.74
CA PRO A 79 6.18 7.16 2.46
C PRO A 79 6.44 8.64 2.83
N GLU A 80 7.69 9.00 3.05
CA GLU A 80 8.11 10.35 3.42
C GLU A 80 7.84 11.37 2.29
N LEU A 81 7.92 10.96 1.02
CA LEU A 81 7.56 11.79 -0.13
C LEU A 81 6.05 12.12 -0.16
N TRP A 82 5.25 11.35 0.56
CA TRP A 82 3.80 11.54 0.74
C TRP A 82 3.46 12.19 2.09
N GLY A 83 4.47 12.64 2.86
CA GLY A 83 4.28 13.32 4.14
C GLY A 83 3.83 12.41 5.27
N THR A 84 4.13 11.10 5.19
CA THR A 84 3.75 10.11 6.21
C THR A 84 4.93 9.19 6.58
N THR A 85 4.69 8.24 7.49
CA THR A 85 5.62 7.17 7.86
C THR A 85 5.18 5.85 7.22
N PRO A 86 6.01 4.79 7.17
CA PRO A 86 5.57 3.46 6.73
C PRO A 86 4.30 2.97 7.43
N GLN A 87 4.23 3.10 8.76
CA GLN A 87 3.05 2.74 9.53
C GLN A 87 1.85 3.63 9.20
N GLY A 88 2.06 4.95 9.06
CA GLY A 88 1.00 5.90 8.72
C GLY A 88 0.42 5.63 7.34
N PHE A 89 1.27 5.38 6.34
CA PHE A 89 0.87 5.00 4.99
C PHE A 89 -0.03 3.75 4.99
N LEU A 90 0.42 2.66 5.62
CA LEU A 90 -0.33 1.42 5.66
C LEU A 90 -1.68 1.59 6.38
N HIS A 91 -1.71 2.36 7.46
CA HIS A 91 -2.93 2.69 8.18
C HIS A 91 -3.92 3.50 7.31
N ASP A 92 -3.44 4.53 6.61
CA ASP A 92 -4.30 5.37 5.76
C ASP A 92 -4.87 4.58 4.58
N VAL A 93 -4.03 3.78 3.91
CA VAL A 93 -4.46 2.88 2.82
C VAL A 93 -5.51 1.89 3.32
N GLN A 94 -5.30 1.22 4.45
CA GLN A 94 -6.23 0.24 4.99
C GLN A 94 -7.57 0.89 5.37
N ASN A 95 -7.55 2.07 5.99
CA ASN A 95 -8.77 2.79 6.34
C ASN A 95 -9.57 3.21 5.11
N LEU A 96 -8.91 3.72 4.07
CA LEU A 96 -9.57 4.09 2.81
C LEU A 96 -10.18 2.86 2.12
N ALA A 97 -9.48 1.73 2.12
CA ALA A 97 -10.00 0.48 1.59
C ALA A 97 -11.23 -0.04 2.37
N LEU A 98 -11.17 -0.02 3.71
CA LEU A 98 -12.31 -0.41 4.56
C LEU A 98 -13.52 0.50 4.37
N GLN A 99 -13.31 1.81 4.22
CA GLN A 99 -14.38 2.78 3.97
C GLN A 99 -15.06 2.57 2.61
N HIS A 100 -14.35 2.03 1.61
CA HIS A 100 -14.92 1.75 0.30
C HIS A 100 -15.83 0.51 0.29
N GLN A 101 -15.64 -0.41 1.24
CA GLN A 101 -16.43 -1.64 1.33
C GLN A 101 -17.71 -1.49 2.18
N GLY A 102 -17.83 -0.43 2.98
CA GLY A 102 -18.99 -0.13 3.82
C GLY A 102 -19.98 0.82 3.17
#